data_AF-A0AAN0LDT1-F1
#
_entry.id   AF-A0AAN0LDT1-F1
#
_cell.length_a   1.000
_cell.length_b   1.000
_cell.length_c   1.000
_cell.angle_alpha   90.00
_cell.angle_beta   90.00
_cell.angle_gamma   90.00
#
_symmetry.space_group_name_H-M   'P 1'
#
loop_
_entity.id
_entity.type
_entity.pdbx_description
1 polymer ?
#
loop_
_entity_poly.entity_id
_entity_poly.type
_entity_poly.pdbx_seq_one_letter_code
_entity_poly.pdbx_strand_id
1 'polypeptide(L)'
;MEAEAEIRKAKTAFRHFTLIANDEIIEANPDFGTTAGAAAFFTIHAWAKDSEEATDMLVTIGPQVGFSAMGRIYVYVTDPQQPPRENPHGYGLSFHQYQRG
;
A
#
# COMPACT_ATOMS: atom_id res chain seq x y z
N MET A 1 22.23 10.52 2.51
CA MET A 1 22.94 10.38 1.21
C MET A 1 23.29 8.92 0.90
N GLU A 2 23.78 8.14 1.86
CA GLU A 2 24.17 6.73 1.62
C GLU A 2 22.96 5.78 1.40
N ALA A 3 21.87 5.98 2.15
CA ALA A 3 20.65 5.16 2.04
C ALA A 3 19.97 5.25 0.65
N GLU A 4 19.98 6.42 0.01
CA GLU A 4 19.38 6.62 -1.32
C GLU A 4 20.14 5.88 -2.42
N ALA A 5 21.47 5.70 -2.25
CA ALA A 5 22.31 5.00 -3.20
C ALA A 5 22.15 3.48 -3.14
N GLU A 6 21.93 2.92 -1.95
CA GLU A 6 21.69 1.48 -1.73
C GLU A 6 20.33 1.04 -2.32
N ILE A 7 19.28 1.85 -2.13
CA ILE A 7 17.96 1.60 -2.70
C ILE A 7 18.00 1.46 -4.23
N ARG A 8 18.81 2.29 -4.91
CA ARG A 8 18.96 2.27 -6.38
C ARG A 8 19.80 1.08 -6.90
N LYS A 9 20.61 0.43 -6.06
CA LYS A 9 21.59 -0.59 -6.48
C LYS A 9 21.17 -2.04 -6.24
N ALA A 10 20.11 -2.28 -5.47
CA ALA A 10 19.64 -3.64 -5.20
C ALA A 10 19.08 -4.32 -6.46
N LYS A 11 19.76 -5.34 -6.97
CA LYS A 11 19.25 -6.18 -8.08
C LYS A 11 18.14 -7.07 -7.55
N THR A 12 16.92 -6.84 -7.98
CA THR A 12 15.75 -7.68 -7.68
C THR A 12 14.94 -7.95 -8.95
N ALA A 13 14.16 -9.03 -8.94
CA ALA A 13 13.15 -9.30 -9.96
C ALA A 13 11.87 -8.45 -9.75
N PHE A 14 11.76 -7.76 -8.62
CA PHE A 14 10.58 -6.97 -8.26
C PHE A 14 10.67 -5.53 -8.78
N ARG A 15 9.53 -4.98 -9.15
CA ARG A 15 9.32 -3.56 -9.42
C ARG A 15 8.68 -2.92 -8.20
N HIS A 16 8.89 -1.62 -8.05
CA HIS A 16 8.29 -0.85 -6.97
C HIS A 16 7.00 -0.18 -7.46
N PHE A 17 5.95 -0.34 -6.66
CA PHE A 17 4.62 0.21 -6.92
C PHE A 17 4.15 1.05 -5.74
N THR A 18 3.35 2.07 -6.05
CA THR A 18 2.48 2.73 -5.09
C THR A 18 1.05 2.42 -5.48
N LEU A 19 0.28 1.87 -4.54
CA LEU A 19 -1.12 1.54 -4.72
C LEU A 19 -1.97 2.45 -3.83
N ILE A 20 -3.05 2.96 -4.39
CA ILE A 20 -4.03 3.79 -3.69
C ILE A 20 -5.40 3.17 -3.94
N ALA A 21 -6.08 2.75 -2.88
CA ALA A 21 -7.45 2.27 -2.92
C ALA A 21 -8.39 3.30 -2.32
N ASN A 22 -9.57 3.47 -2.91
CA ASN A 22 -10.64 4.29 -2.35
C ASN A 22 -11.82 3.42 -1.95
N ASP A 23 -12.09 3.33 -0.65
CA ASP A 23 -13.20 2.54 -0.12
C ASP A 23 -13.58 2.97 1.31
N GLU A 24 -14.08 2.06 2.14
CA GLU A 24 -14.48 2.31 3.53
C GLU A 24 -13.61 1.56 4.56
N ILE A 25 -13.56 2.14 5.76
CA ILE A 25 -13.04 1.48 6.96
C ILE A 25 -14.15 0.59 7.52
N ILE A 26 -13.96 -0.72 7.50
CA ILE A 26 -14.92 -1.69 8.02
C ILE A 26 -14.71 -1.97 9.52
N GLU A 27 -13.47 -1.84 10.00
CA GLU A 27 -13.10 -2.01 11.40
C GLU A 27 -12.14 -0.89 11.82
N ALA A 28 -12.41 -0.28 12.98
CA ALA A 28 -11.55 0.78 13.51
C ALA A 28 -10.19 0.19 13.91
N ASN A 29 -9.11 0.85 13.50
CA ASN A 29 -7.75 0.42 13.80
C ASN A 29 -7.01 1.54 14.56
N PRO A 30 -6.77 1.38 15.87
CA PRO A 30 -6.08 2.38 16.69
C PRO A 30 -4.66 2.72 16.22
N ASP A 31 -3.94 1.75 15.64
CA ASP A 31 -2.57 1.97 15.16
C ASP A 31 -2.51 2.95 13.98
N PHE A 32 -3.62 3.05 13.23
CA PHE A 32 -3.78 3.98 12.11
C PHE A 32 -4.78 5.10 12.40
N GLY A 33 -5.33 5.17 13.62
CA GLY A 33 -6.33 6.16 14.01
C GLY A 33 -7.63 6.10 13.21
N THR A 34 -8.02 4.94 12.65
CA THR A 34 -9.16 4.85 11.74
C THR A 34 -10.50 4.73 12.47
N THR A 35 -11.57 5.22 11.84
CA THR A 35 -12.94 5.15 12.37
C THR A 35 -13.79 4.26 11.47
N ALA A 36 -14.42 3.23 12.04
CA ALA A 36 -15.34 2.36 11.31
C ALA A 36 -16.48 3.15 10.66
N GLY A 37 -16.84 2.77 9.43
CA GLY A 37 -17.84 3.43 8.60
C GLY A 37 -17.35 4.68 7.86
N ALA A 38 -16.13 5.17 8.13
CA ALA A 38 -15.58 6.31 7.39
C ALA A 38 -15.14 5.89 5.98
N ALA A 39 -15.37 6.77 5.00
CA ALA A 39 -14.72 6.64 3.70
C ALA A 39 -13.24 7.02 3.82
N ALA A 40 -12.36 6.32 3.13
CA ALA A 40 -10.92 6.53 3.20
C ALA A 40 -10.20 6.20 1.90
N PHE A 41 -9.10 6.90 1.67
CA PHE A 41 -8.04 6.41 0.79
C PHE A 41 -7.06 5.59 1.63
N PHE A 42 -6.75 4.38 1.17
CA PHE A 42 -5.70 3.52 1.71
C PHE A 42 -4.52 3.47 0.73
N THR A 43 -3.33 3.80 1.20
CA THR A 43 -2.11 3.78 0.39
C THR A 43 -1.12 2.73 0.94
N ILE A 44 -0.50 2.00 0.02
CA ILE A 44 0.59 1.06 0.31
C ILE A 44 1.67 1.14 -0.76
N HIS A 45 2.93 1.01 -0.36
CA HIS A 45 4.05 0.80 -1.27
C HIS A 45 4.38 -0.69 -1.33
N ALA A 46 4.63 -1.23 -2.52
CA ALA A 46 4.86 -2.65 -2.71
C ALA A 46 6.05 -2.91 -3.62
N TRP A 47 6.88 -3.87 -3.22
CA TRP A 47 7.78 -4.57 -4.14
C TRP A 47 7.07 -5.84 -4.63
N ALA A 48 6.79 -5.92 -5.93
CA ALA A 48 6.07 -7.02 -6.56
C ALA A 48 6.60 -7.29 -7.99
N LYS A 49 6.33 -8.46 -8.54
CA LYS A 49 6.75 -8.83 -9.92
C LYS A 49 6.04 -7.97 -10.97
N ASP A 50 4.76 -7.70 -10.74
CA ASP A 50 3.88 -6.95 -11.63
C ASP A 50 2.76 -6.27 -10.84
N SER A 51 1.89 -5.56 -11.55
CA SER A 51 0.76 -4.84 -10.96
C SER A 51 -0.34 -5.75 -10.41
N GLU A 52 -0.45 -6.98 -10.91
CA GLU A 52 -1.45 -7.94 -10.41
C GLU A 52 -1.02 -8.43 -9.02
N GLU A 53 0.23 -8.89 -8.87
CA GLU A 53 0.78 -9.29 -7.56
C GLU A 53 0.76 -8.11 -6.57
N ALA A 54 1.03 -6.88 -7.02
CA ALA A 54 0.90 -5.69 -6.19
C ALA A 54 -0.55 -5.43 -5.73
N THR A 55 -1.53 -5.63 -6.61
CA THR A 55 -2.95 -5.44 -6.30
C THR A 55 -3.44 -6.50 -5.31
N ASP A 56 -3.05 -7.76 -5.51
CA ASP A 56 -3.36 -8.87 -4.60
C ASP A 56 -2.82 -8.60 -3.20
N MET A 57 -1.64 -7.99 -3.09
CA MET A 57 -1.09 -7.58 -1.80
C MET A 57 -1.97 -6.54 -1.11
N LEU A 58 -2.46 -5.51 -1.82
CA LEU A 58 -3.37 -4.52 -1.23
C LEU A 58 -4.68 -5.18 -0.77
N VAL A 59 -5.28 -6.03 -1.61
CA VAL A 59 -6.54 -6.71 -1.30
C VAL A 59 -6.39 -7.69 -0.14
N THR A 60 -5.20 -8.28 0.03
CA THR A 60 -4.90 -9.16 1.18
C THR A 60 -4.63 -8.37 2.46
N ILE A 61 -3.89 -7.27 2.38
CA ILE A 61 -3.45 -6.47 3.54
C ILE A 61 -4.58 -5.57 4.05
N GLY A 62 -5.37 -4.96 3.17
CA GLY A 62 -6.45 -4.02 3.54
C GLY A 62 -7.37 -4.56 4.64
N PRO A 63 -7.98 -5.75 4.48
CA PRO A 63 -8.85 -6.34 5.48
C PRO A 63 -8.15 -6.62 6.82
N GLN A 64 -6.86 -6.94 6.80
CA GLN A 64 -6.07 -7.18 8.02
C GLN A 64 -5.87 -5.90 8.84
N VAL A 65 -6.03 -4.73 8.23
CA VAL A 65 -5.92 -3.42 8.89
C VAL A 65 -7.27 -2.68 8.96
N GLY A 66 -8.38 -3.39 8.72
CA GLY A 66 -9.74 -2.85 8.88
C GLY A 66 -10.28 -2.08 7.67
N PHE A 67 -9.72 -2.26 6.48
CA PHE A 67 -10.17 -1.63 5.23
C PHE A 67 -10.74 -2.66 4.26
N SER A 68 -11.87 -2.35 3.59
CA SER A 68 -12.55 -3.34 2.72
C SER A 68 -11.77 -3.70 1.46
N ALA A 69 -11.05 -2.76 0.85
CA ALA A 69 -10.29 -2.94 -0.40
C ALA A 69 -11.09 -3.51 -1.59
N MET A 70 -12.41 -3.30 -1.64
CA MET A 70 -13.28 -3.77 -2.73
C MET A 70 -13.55 -2.69 -3.79
N GLY A 71 -13.21 -1.44 -3.50
CA GLY A 71 -13.38 -0.29 -4.38
C GLY A 71 -12.36 -0.18 -5.50
N ARG A 72 -12.21 1.04 -6.03
CA ARG A 72 -11.24 1.32 -7.10
C ARG A 72 -9.82 1.33 -6.55
N ILE A 73 -8.93 0.62 -7.21
CA ILE A 73 -7.49 0.58 -6.92
C ILE A 73 -6.74 1.26 -8.07
N TYR A 74 -5.90 2.23 -7.74
CA TYR A 74 -4.99 2.90 -8.65
C TYR A 74 -3.58 2.37 -8.42
N VAL A 75 -2.90 1.94 -9.48
CA VAL A 75 -1.55 1.35 -9.42
C VAL A 75 -0.59 2.22 -10.20
N TYR A 76 0.51 2.63 -9.56
CA TYR A 76 1.55 3.45 -10.15
C TYR A 76 2.90 2.77 -9.99
N VAL A 77 3.72 2.76 -11.05
CA VAL A 77 5.15 2.44 -10.92
C VAL A 77 5.86 3.68 -10.40
N THR A 78 6.53 3.59 -9.26
CA THR A 78 7.15 4.74 -8.60
C THR A 78 8.55 4.42 -8.12
N ASP A 79 9.37 5.45 -7.90
CA ASP A 79 10.64 5.28 -7.23
C ASP A 79 10.44 4.71 -5.81
N PRO A 80 11.27 3.75 -5.37
CA PRO A 80 11.19 3.16 -4.04
C PRO A 80 11.70 4.08 -2.93
N GLN A 81 11.08 3.98 -1.76
CA GLN A 81 11.54 4.64 -0.52
C GLN A 81 12.27 3.67 0.42
N GLN A 82 12.10 2.36 0.23
CA GLN A 82 12.82 1.30 0.92
C GLN A 82 13.36 0.29 -0.09
N PRO A 83 14.52 -0.36 0.18
CA PRO A 83 15.10 -1.35 -0.72
C PRO A 83 14.20 -2.59 -0.84
N PRO A 84 14.33 -3.38 -1.92
CA PRO A 84 13.62 -4.64 -2.06
C PRO A 84 14.10 -5.65 -1.00
N ARG A 85 13.29 -6.68 -0.75
CA ARG A 85 13.65 -7.85 0.07
C ARG A 85 13.71 -9.10 -0.81
N GLU A 86 14.06 -10.24 -0.21
CA GLU A 86 14.07 -11.54 -0.89
C GLU A 86 12.69 -11.94 -1.44
N ASN A 87 11.61 -11.55 -0.74
CA ASN A 87 10.23 -11.83 -1.12
C ASN A 87 9.45 -10.53 -1.43
N PRO A 88 8.34 -10.61 -2.21
CA PRO A 88 7.41 -9.50 -2.37
C PRO A 88 6.95 -9.00 -1.00
N HIS A 89 6.88 -7.68 -0.82
CA HIS A 89 6.49 -7.11 0.47
C HIS A 89 5.91 -5.71 0.33
N GLY A 90 4.91 -5.44 1.18
CA GLY A 90 4.26 -4.15 1.30
C GLY A 90 4.78 -3.36 2.49
N TYR A 91 4.81 -2.03 2.39
CA TYR A 91 5.23 -1.13 3.46
C TYR A 91 4.58 0.26 3.31
N GLY A 92 4.75 1.12 4.32
CA GLY A 92 4.26 2.51 4.27
C GLY A 92 2.73 2.63 4.22
N LEU A 93 2.04 1.75 4.94
CA LEU A 93 0.59 1.73 5.04
C LEU A 93 0.11 3.08 5.62
N SER A 94 -0.83 3.73 4.94
CA SER A 94 -1.38 5.02 5.37
C SER A 94 -2.84 5.17 4.98
N PHE A 95 -3.58 5.92 5.82
CA PHE A 95 -5.00 6.17 5.67
C PHE A 95 -5.30 7.67 5.64
N HIS A 96 -6.19 8.06 4.72
CA HIS A 96 -6.74 9.41 4.64
C HIS A 96 -8.27 9.32 4.62
N GLN A 97 -8.89 9.45 5.80
CA GLN A 97 -10.34 9.46 5.95
C GLN A 97 -10.96 10.79 5.47
N TYR A 98 -12.17 10.71 4.94
CA TYR A 98 -12.93 11.88 4.49
C TYR A 98 -14.44 11.69 4.68
N GLN A 99 -15.18 12.80 4.72
CA GLN A 99 -16.64 12.77 4.73
C GLN A 99 -17.16 12.70 3.29
N ARG A 100 -18.09 11.78 3.02
CA ARG A 100 -18.87 11.81 1.78
C ARG A 100 -19.83 13.00 1.88
N GLY A 101 -19.76 13.92 0.93
CA GLY A 101 -20.68 15.06 0.80
C GLY A 101 -22.05 14.65 0.28
#